data_AF-A0A933ZQ33-F1
#
_entry.id   AF-A0A933ZQ33-F1
#
_cell.length_a   1.000
_cell.length_b   1.000
_cell.length_c   1.000
_cell.angle_alpha   90.00
_cell.angle_beta   90.00
_cell.angle_gamma   90.00
#
_symmetry.space_group_name_H-M   'P 1'
#
loop_
_entity.id
_entity.type
_entity.pdbx_description
1 polymer ?
#
loop_
_entity_poly.entity_id
_entity_poly.type
_entity_poly.pdbx_seq_one_letter_code
_entity_poly.pdbx_strand_id
1 'polypeptide(L)'
;MRRTRGWIVAAALLVAACGVSKDKVLAPDGMGGSGAEAGMGGGVGGDAGTSGEGGTAGSSLGGASGEGGASGNGGTSGNGGTSGNGGTSGNGGTSGNGGTSGNGGTGGASGGTAGSGAKDAGPDAPVAGCTDKTKNGNETDVDCGGGSCPECAGGKGCKAATDCASGVCTTANTCFDGTVFGIQSSATSTGCTVEANTTVQAGIKLAPVVVASPQFSVSTSLHGYYVHDPVSTWPSGNGAKFTGILLVAPKSLATSFVMGDLVSATGDYKEYYCFSEFQATAVSKVGTDMVAPAVPLAETMFEYGGVSAEVEPYEGVVVKLTNVDVTDDLGGTNPKWWFQVGLEIFVANEFNLTGFSPLNGTVLTSLSGAVKYSYTTWLISPRIDSDIASQ
;
A
#
# COMPACT_ATOMS: atom_id res chain seq x y z
N MET A 1 -17.26 -15.10 -89.89
CA MET A 1 -15.94 -15.76 -89.95
C MET A 1 -15.08 -15.24 -88.80
N ARG A 2 -14.54 -16.17 -87.99
CA ARG A 2 -13.42 -16.09 -87.04
C ARG A 2 -13.47 -15.11 -85.84
N ARG A 3 -13.27 -15.75 -84.68
CA ARG A 3 -13.00 -15.28 -83.32
C ARG A 3 -11.64 -14.55 -83.23
N THR A 4 -11.48 -13.67 -82.23
CA THR A 4 -10.39 -13.75 -81.24
C THR A 4 -10.70 -12.94 -79.96
N ARG A 5 -10.56 -13.63 -78.82
CA ARG A 5 -10.44 -13.14 -77.43
C ARG A 5 -9.10 -12.39 -77.29
N GLY A 6 -8.89 -11.32 -76.52
CA GLY A 6 -9.30 -11.04 -75.14
C GLY A 6 -8.15 -11.40 -74.18
N TRP A 7 -7.25 -10.45 -73.86
CA TRP A 7 -6.28 -10.51 -72.75
C TRP A 7 -6.12 -9.09 -72.16
N ILE A 8 -6.68 -8.87 -70.97
CA ILE A 8 -6.35 -7.73 -70.10
C ILE A 8 -5.28 -8.25 -69.12
N VAL A 9 -4.14 -7.60 -69.07
CA VAL A 9 -3.06 -7.88 -68.13
C VAL A 9 -3.38 -7.15 -66.83
N ALA A 10 -3.75 -7.89 -65.77
CA ALA A 10 -3.81 -7.36 -64.41
C ALA A 10 -2.43 -7.53 -63.76
N ALA A 11 -1.81 -6.42 -63.39
CA ALA A 11 -0.58 -6.39 -62.63
C ALA A 11 -0.85 -6.83 -61.18
N ALA A 12 -0.29 -7.97 -60.78
CA ALA A 12 -0.23 -8.39 -59.40
C ALA A 12 0.92 -7.67 -58.70
N LEU A 13 0.59 -6.73 -57.81
CA LEU A 13 1.54 -6.12 -56.89
C LEU A 13 1.78 -7.13 -55.75
N LEU A 14 2.93 -7.80 -55.76
CA LEU A 14 3.37 -8.71 -54.70
C LEU A 14 3.89 -7.86 -53.53
N VAL A 15 3.08 -7.65 -52.49
CA VAL A 15 3.60 -7.17 -51.19
C VAL A 15 4.09 -8.40 -50.44
N ALA A 16 5.41 -8.47 -50.23
CA ALA A 16 6.02 -9.49 -49.39
C ALA A 16 5.61 -9.24 -47.94
N ALA A 17 4.68 -10.04 -47.43
CA ALA A 17 4.45 -10.15 -45.99
C ALA A 17 5.62 -10.91 -45.37
N CYS A 18 6.41 -10.23 -44.55
CA CYS A 18 7.34 -10.90 -43.63
C CYS A 18 6.48 -11.65 -42.61
N GLY A 19 6.36 -12.97 -42.77
CA GLY A 19 5.69 -13.83 -41.81
C GLY A 19 6.51 -13.92 -40.54
N VAL A 20 6.06 -13.24 -39.47
CA VAL A 20 6.43 -13.63 -38.11
C VAL A 20 5.55 -14.82 -37.75
N SER A 21 6.15 -15.97 -37.50
CA SER A 21 5.42 -17.13 -36.98
C SER A 21 4.86 -16.76 -35.61
N LYS A 22 3.53 -16.76 -35.49
CA LYS A 22 2.86 -16.76 -34.19
C LYS A 22 3.09 -18.14 -33.59
N ASP A 23 4.13 -18.27 -32.77
CA ASP A 23 4.18 -19.36 -31.81
C ASP A 23 3.00 -19.17 -30.87
N LYS A 24 2.01 -20.04 -30.99
CA LYS A 24 0.95 -20.18 -30.01
C LYS A 24 1.64 -20.45 -28.66
N VAL A 25 1.62 -19.47 -27.78
CA VAL A 25 1.89 -19.73 -26.36
C VAL A 25 0.73 -20.59 -25.88
N LEU A 26 0.97 -21.90 -25.86
CA LEU A 26 0.11 -22.83 -25.15
C LEU A 26 0.16 -22.43 -23.68
N ALA A 27 -1.02 -22.25 -23.07
CA ALA A 27 -1.15 -22.20 -21.62
C ALA A 27 -0.34 -23.38 -21.03
N PRO A 28 0.45 -23.17 -19.95
CA PRO A 28 1.26 -24.24 -19.40
C PRO A 28 0.36 -25.41 -19.02
N ASP A 29 0.68 -26.57 -19.60
CA ASP A 29 -0.04 -27.82 -19.39
C ASP A 29 -0.25 -28.10 -17.91
N GLY A 30 -1.46 -28.52 -17.59
CA GLY A 30 -1.90 -28.78 -16.22
C GLY A 30 -0.98 -29.74 -15.47
N MET A 31 -0.53 -29.31 -14.31
CA MET A 31 -0.18 -30.22 -13.24
C MET A 31 -1.39 -30.40 -12.33
N GLY A 32 -1.99 -31.59 -12.39
CA GLY A 32 -2.97 -32.03 -11.42
C GLY A 32 -2.39 -32.00 -10.01
N GLY A 33 -3.17 -31.49 -9.07
CA GLY A 33 -2.79 -31.44 -7.66
C GLY A 33 -4.03 -31.25 -6.81
N SER A 34 -4.68 -32.38 -6.50
CA SER A 34 -5.71 -32.57 -5.48
C SER A 34 -5.36 -31.90 -4.15
N GLY A 35 -6.37 -31.39 -3.45
CA GLY A 35 -6.21 -30.88 -2.08
C GLY A 35 -5.77 -31.94 -1.07
N ALA A 36 -5.14 -31.47 0.01
CA ALA A 36 -5.24 -32.03 1.36
C ALA A 36 -4.46 -31.13 2.34
N GLU A 37 -5.13 -30.75 3.42
CA GLU A 37 -4.48 -30.38 4.68
C GLU A 37 -3.87 -31.63 5.33
N ALA A 38 -2.70 -31.51 5.98
CA ALA A 38 -2.34 -32.21 7.22
C ALA A 38 -0.94 -31.77 7.70
N GLY A 39 -0.83 -31.42 8.98
CA GLY A 39 0.45 -31.27 9.68
C GLY A 39 1.03 -32.59 10.15
N MET A 40 2.35 -32.57 10.41
CA MET A 40 3.20 -33.41 11.29
C MET A 40 4.64 -32.93 10.98
N GLY A 41 5.50 -32.51 11.90
CA GLY A 41 5.77 -33.00 13.24
C GLY A 41 6.92 -34.01 13.18
N GLY A 42 8.16 -33.57 13.41
CA GLY A 42 9.32 -34.46 13.53
C GLY A 42 10.66 -33.77 13.26
N GLY A 43 11.26 -33.20 14.32
CA GLY A 43 12.61 -32.63 14.26
C GLY A 43 13.71 -33.67 14.44
N VAL A 44 14.97 -33.26 14.23
CA VAL A 44 16.12 -33.42 15.14
C VAL A 44 17.36 -32.77 14.49
N GLY A 45 18.21 -32.17 15.32
CA GLY A 45 19.60 -31.87 14.97
C GLY A 45 20.03 -30.46 15.31
N GLY A 46 20.23 -30.18 16.60
CA GLY A 46 21.06 -29.05 17.02
C GLY A 46 22.54 -29.32 16.73
N ASP A 47 23.35 -28.27 16.66
CA ASP A 47 24.36 -28.05 17.68
C ASP A 47 24.95 -26.64 17.64
N ALA A 48 25.61 -26.32 18.74
CA ALA A 48 25.96 -25.02 19.29
C ALA A 48 27.00 -24.22 18.51
N GLY A 49 27.04 -22.92 18.83
CA GLY A 49 28.15 -22.04 18.48
C GLY A 49 29.42 -22.31 19.29
N THR A 50 30.53 -21.71 18.84
CA THR A 50 31.73 -21.55 19.65
C THR A 50 32.36 -20.19 19.42
N SER A 51 32.91 -19.68 20.53
CA SER A 51 33.72 -18.48 20.73
C SER A 51 35.09 -18.58 20.06
N GLY A 52 35.73 -17.42 19.88
CA GLY A 52 37.03 -17.29 19.24
C GLY A 52 38.25 -17.77 20.02
N GLU A 53 39.38 -17.69 19.33
CA GLU A 53 40.76 -17.76 19.84
C GLU A 53 41.55 -16.73 19.00
N GLY A 54 42.52 -15.97 19.50
CA GLY A 54 43.53 -16.25 20.51
C GLY A 54 44.88 -15.96 19.84
N GLY A 55 45.60 -14.96 20.35
CA GLY A 55 46.76 -14.35 19.67
C GLY A 55 48.00 -15.23 19.59
N THR A 56 48.93 -14.79 18.73
CA THR A 56 50.29 -15.33 18.64
C THR A 56 51.30 -14.29 19.14
N ALA A 57 52.08 -14.68 20.14
CA ALA A 57 53.39 -14.12 20.45
C ALA A 57 54.40 -15.25 20.20
N GLY A 58 55.64 -15.08 19.73
CA GLY A 58 56.41 -13.95 19.25
C GLY A 58 57.75 -14.54 18.76
N SER A 59 58.54 -13.81 17.97
CA SER A 59 59.97 -14.12 17.84
C SER A 59 60.76 -12.89 17.43
N SER A 60 61.71 -12.57 18.33
CA SER A 60 63.01 -11.93 18.15
C SER A 60 63.22 -10.97 16.96
N LEU A 61 63.49 -9.70 17.27
CA LEU A 61 64.82 -9.07 17.13
C LEU A 61 64.72 -7.55 17.41
N GLY A 62 65.44 -7.11 18.45
CA GLY A 62 66.12 -5.81 18.57
C GLY A 62 65.37 -4.49 18.34
N GLY A 63 65.22 -3.72 19.42
CA GLY A 63 65.58 -2.30 19.40
C GLY A 63 64.47 -1.26 19.57
N ALA A 64 64.72 -0.34 20.51
CA ALA A 64 64.09 0.96 20.76
C ALA A 64 62.73 1.00 21.48
N SER A 65 62.82 1.36 22.76
CA SER A 65 61.76 1.90 23.61
C SER A 65 61.40 3.34 23.26
N GLY A 66 60.09 3.62 23.23
CA GLY A 66 59.47 4.86 23.72
C GLY A 66 59.38 6.04 22.73
N GLU A 67 58.16 6.35 22.29
CA GLU A 67 57.37 7.50 22.77
C GLU A 67 55.93 7.43 22.20
N GLY A 68 54.98 7.98 22.95
CA GLY A 68 53.56 7.71 22.78
C GLY A 68 52.83 8.55 21.74
N GLY A 69 51.57 8.15 21.51
CA GLY A 69 50.44 9.03 21.22
C GLY A 69 50.40 9.69 19.85
N ALA A 70 49.57 9.15 18.95
CA ALA A 70 48.86 9.96 17.97
C ALA A 70 47.38 9.56 17.96
N SER A 71 46.55 10.38 18.60
CA SER A 71 45.11 10.38 18.42
C SER A 71 44.79 10.88 17.02
N GLY A 72 44.03 10.09 16.26
CA GLY A 72 43.35 10.58 15.06
C GLY A 72 42.24 11.56 15.48
N ASN A 73 42.36 12.81 15.05
CA ASN A 73 41.42 13.89 15.34
C ASN A 73 40.05 13.67 14.69
N GLY A 74 39.02 14.12 15.42
CA GLY A 74 37.65 14.21 14.93
C GLY A 74 37.48 15.20 13.78
N GLY A 75 36.51 14.88 12.92
CA GLY A 75 35.95 15.81 11.94
C GLY A 75 34.87 16.67 12.61
N THR A 76 35.02 17.98 12.41
CA THR A 76 34.29 19.08 13.04
C THR A 76 32.90 19.30 12.46
N SER A 77 31.98 19.74 13.33
CA SER A 77 30.76 20.47 13.01
C SER A 77 31.06 21.73 12.18
N GLY A 78 30.27 21.96 11.13
CA GLY A 78 30.25 23.23 10.42
C GLY A 78 29.39 24.26 11.16
N ASN A 79 29.88 25.49 11.29
CA ASN A 79 29.13 26.61 11.84
C ASN A 79 29.34 27.87 10.99
N GLY A 80 28.25 28.57 10.67
CA GLY A 80 28.20 30.02 10.49
C GLY A 80 28.42 30.61 9.08
N GLY A 81 27.41 31.33 8.59
CA GLY A 81 27.49 32.32 7.52
C GLY A 81 26.41 33.38 7.69
N THR A 82 26.81 34.65 7.72
CA THR A 82 26.14 35.83 8.27
C THR A 82 25.23 36.60 7.30
N SER A 83 24.40 37.46 7.89
CA SER A 83 23.49 38.47 7.33
C SER A 83 24.04 39.37 6.20
N GLY A 84 23.16 39.72 5.25
CA GLY A 84 23.33 40.77 4.25
C GLY A 84 22.20 41.82 4.28
N ASN A 85 22.58 43.07 4.03
CA ASN A 85 21.89 44.35 4.28
C ASN A 85 20.88 44.79 3.20
N GLY A 86 19.87 45.59 3.59
CA GLY A 86 19.54 46.86 2.91
C GLY A 86 18.27 46.95 2.03
N GLY A 87 17.25 47.66 2.53
CA GLY A 87 16.10 48.18 1.77
C GLY A 87 15.30 49.20 2.60
N THR A 88 15.12 50.42 2.09
CA THR A 88 14.91 51.71 2.79
C THR A 88 13.50 52.07 3.31
N SER A 89 13.50 52.74 4.48
CA SER A 89 12.69 53.89 4.98
C SER A 89 11.17 54.04 4.72
N GLY A 90 10.44 54.22 5.83
CA GLY A 90 9.17 54.97 5.91
C GLY A 90 9.08 55.70 7.27
N ASN A 91 8.73 56.99 7.23
CA ASN A 91 8.93 58.02 8.26
C ASN A 91 7.88 58.00 9.41
N GLY A 92 8.34 58.32 10.63
CA GLY A 92 7.74 59.35 11.51
C GLY A 92 6.53 59.02 12.39
N GLY A 93 6.74 59.05 13.71
CA GLY A 93 5.68 59.22 14.72
C GLY A 93 6.20 58.98 16.14
N THR A 94 6.36 60.06 16.92
CA THR A 94 7.04 60.09 18.23
C THR A 94 6.14 59.82 19.45
N SER A 95 6.79 59.25 20.49
CA SER A 95 6.69 59.49 21.94
C SER A 95 5.50 58.97 22.77
N GLY A 96 5.84 58.31 23.90
CA GLY A 96 4.99 58.11 25.08
C GLY A 96 5.23 56.78 25.84
N ASN A 97 6.40 56.52 26.46
CA ASN A 97 6.84 56.83 27.84
C ASN A 97 6.51 55.76 28.93
N GLY A 98 7.55 55.28 29.63
CA GLY A 98 7.53 54.61 30.96
C GLY A 98 7.35 53.08 30.95
N GLY A 99 8.18 52.25 31.59
CA GLY A 99 9.23 52.47 32.58
C GLY A 99 10.06 51.20 32.82
N THR A 100 11.14 51.37 33.56
CA THR A 100 12.35 50.53 33.65
C THR A 100 12.29 49.36 34.64
N SER A 101 13.22 48.43 34.42
CA SER A 101 13.77 47.39 35.31
C SER A 101 13.91 47.76 36.80
N GLY A 102 13.76 46.76 37.67
CA GLY A 102 14.28 46.77 39.03
C GLY A 102 15.00 45.45 39.35
N ASN A 103 16.27 45.54 39.73
CA ASN A 103 17.08 44.47 40.30
C ASN A 103 17.59 44.93 41.67
N GLY A 104 17.63 44.03 42.66
CA GLY A 104 18.53 44.09 43.82
C GLY A 104 18.10 44.88 45.07
N GLY A 105 18.05 44.18 46.20
CA GLY A 105 18.05 44.72 47.56
C GLY A 105 18.44 43.65 48.59
N THR A 106 19.44 43.93 49.39
CA THR A 106 20.24 43.04 50.25
C THR A 106 19.80 42.98 51.73
N GLY A 107 20.05 41.85 52.42
CA GLY A 107 20.66 41.86 53.78
C GLY A 107 19.89 41.24 54.98
N GLY A 108 20.40 40.10 55.49
CA GLY A 108 20.49 39.62 56.91
C GLY A 108 19.22 39.41 57.76
N ALA A 109 19.08 38.46 58.69
CA ALA A 109 19.96 37.42 59.23
C ALA A 109 19.16 36.38 60.08
N SER A 110 19.78 35.20 60.27
CA SER A 110 19.71 34.24 61.40
C SER A 110 18.44 33.43 61.73
N GLY A 111 18.61 32.10 61.78
CA GLY A 111 17.76 31.13 62.50
C GLY A 111 17.82 29.73 61.90
N GLY A 112 18.64 28.83 62.47
CA GLY A 112 18.97 27.53 61.87
C GLY A 112 17.89 26.44 61.92
N THR A 113 18.05 25.37 61.14
CA THR A 113 18.49 24.02 61.57
C THR A 113 18.52 23.13 60.32
N ALA A 114 19.53 22.28 60.21
CA ALA A 114 19.63 21.29 59.15
C ALA A 114 18.51 20.24 59.27
N GLY A 115 17.88 19.93 58.13
CA GLY A 115 16.92 18.83 57.99
C GLY A 115 16.94 18.32 56.55
N SER A 116 17.53 17.15 56.37
CA SER A 116 17.49 16.34 55.15
C SER A 116 16.03 16.10 54.73
N GLY A 117 15.65 16.48 53.51
CA GLY A 117 14.32 16.26 52.98
C GLY A 117 14.39 16.15 51.46
N ALA A 118 13.89 15.04 50.94
CA ALA A 118 13.78 14.76 49.52
C ALA A 118 13.14 15.94 48.77
N LYS A 119 13.62 16.22 47.56
CA LYS A 119 12.84 17.05 46.64
C LYS A 119 11.60 16.27 46.27
N ASP A 120 10.54 16.52 47.03
CA ASP A 120 9.17 16.23 46.65
C ASP A 120 8.97 16.71 45.22
N ALA A 121 8.67 15.75 44.34
CA ALA A 121 7.96 16.04 43.11
C ALA A 121 6.67 16.75 43.51
N GLY A 122 6.54 18.03 43.16
CA GLY A 122 5.33 18.80 43.40
C GLY A 122 4.12 18.10 42.74
N PRO A 123 2.93 18.11 43.36
CA PRO A 123 1.80 17.28 42.94
C PRO A 123 0.95 17.86 41.78
N ASP A 124 1.44 18.83 40.99
CA ASP A 124 0.62 19.49 39.97
C ASP A 124 1.41 19.82 38.68
N ALA A 125 1.92 18.80 37.99
CA ALA A 125 2.11 18.94 36.54
C ALA A 125 0.70 18.95 35.90
N PRO A 126 0.30 19.99 35.14
CA PRO A 126 -1.05 20.06 34.61
C PRO A 126 -1.31 18.80 33.77
N VAL A 127 -2.40 18.12 34.12
CA VAL A 127 -2.92 16.94 33.45
C VAL A 127 -3.21 17.27 31.98
N ALA A 128 -2.52 16.56 31.10
CA ALA A 128 -2.86 16.19 29.73
C ALA A 128 -3.61 17.26 28.89
N GLY A 129 -2.84 18.10 28.22
CA GLY A 129 -3.29 19.06 27.20
C GLY A 129 -3.81 18.43 25.90
N CYS A 130 -4.47 17.26 25.93
CA CYS A 130 -4.87 16.49 24.75
C CYS A 130 -5.86 17.18 23.77
N THR A 131 -6.20 18.45 24.00
CA THR A 131 -7.09 19.26 23.16
C THR A 131 -6.70 20.75 23.18
N ASP A 132 -5.52 21.08 23.70
CA ASP A 132 -5.08 22.46 23.90
C ASP A 132 -4.29 23.04 22.72
N LYS A 133 -4.17 22.26 21.64
CA LYS A 133 -3.49 22.62 20.38
C LYS A 133 -1.99 22.81 20.54
N THR A 134 -1.42 22.34 21.64
CA THR A 134 0.00 22.48 21.94
C THR A 134 0.57 21.11 22.30
N LYS A 135 1.58 20.66 21.54
CA LYS A 135 2.28 19.41 21.86
C LYS A 135 2.93 19.49 23.23
N ASN A 136 2.34 18.84 24.24
CA ASN A 136 2.83 18.90 25.62
C ASN A 136 2.60 17.61 26.41
N GLY A 137 3.09 17.56 27.65
CA GLY A 137 3.01 16.37 28.48
C GLY A 137 3.65 15.15 27.81
N ASN A 138 2.87 14.08 27.63
CA ASN A 138 3.32 12.82 27.05
C ASN A 138 2.99 12.65 25.56
N GLU A 139 2.36 13.64 24.93
CA GLU A 139 1.93 13.59 23.55
C GLU A 139 3.05 13.26 22.55
N THR A 140 2.72 12.45 21.55
CA THR A 140 3.65 12.17 20.43
C THR A 140 3.42 13.07 19.22
N ASP A 141 2.24 13.67 19.12
CA ASP A 141 1.94 14.81 18.26
C ASP A 141 0.89 15.70 18.95
N VAL A 142 0.69 16.92 18.45
CA VAL A 142 -0.26 17.90 19.03
C VAL A 142 -1.61 17.23 19.29
N ASP A 143 -2.02 17.22 20.56
CA ASP A 143 -3.32 16.70 21.03
C ASP A 143 -3.52 15.18 20.86
N CYS A 144 -2.46 14.38 20.65
CA CYS A 144 -2.61 12.92 20.47
C CYS A 144 -1.39 12.07 20.89
N GLY A 145 -1.65 10.78 21.05
CA GLY A 145 -0.65 9.75 21.37
C GLY A 145 -0.15 9.81 22.82
N GLY A 146 0.99 9.17 23.07
CA GLY A 146 1.58 9.15 24.41
C GLY A 146 0.81 8.30 25.42
N GLY A 147 -0.07 7.41 24.94
CA GLY A 147 -0.93 6.51 25.71
C GLY A 147 -1.98 7.16 26.62
N SER A 148 -1.92 8.48 26.80
CA SER A 148 -2.81 9.26 27.68
C SER A 148 -3.76 10.17 26.91
N CYS A 149 -3.43 10.49 25.66
CA CYS A 149 -4.29 11.20 24.72
C CYS A 149 -4.90 10.23 23.68
N PRO A 150 -5.92 10.65 22.92
CA PRO A 150 -6.46 9.86 21.82
C PRO A 150 -5.37 9.41 20.85
N GLU A 151 -5.56 8.27 20.21
CA GLU A 151 -4.64 7.78 19.18
C GLU A 151 -4.51 8.80 18.04
N CYS A 152 -3.28 9.02 17.61
CA CYS A 152 -2.93 9.89 16.50
C CYS A 152 -3.42 9.32 15.16
N ALA A 153 -3.97 10.19 14.33
CA ALA A 153 -4.36 9.88 12.96
C ALA A 153 -3.12 9.62 12.05
N GLY A 154 -3.35 9.13 10.84
CA GLY A 154 -2.32 8.97 9.82
C GLY A 154 -1.45 10.22 9.61
N GLY A 155 -0.16 10.00 9.40
CA GLY A 155 0.84 11.05 9.14
C GLY A 155 1.28 11.85 10.38
N LYS A 156 0.65 11.65 11.54
CA LYS A 156 1.02 12.30 12.81
C LYS A 156 2.19 11.61 13.49
N GLY A 157 2.92 12.36 14.31
CA GLY A 157 4.06 11.87 15.09
C GLY A 157 3.70 10.78 16.10
N CYS A 158 4.53 9.73 16.16
CA CYS A 158 4.37 8.61 17.09
C CYS A 158 5.72 8.12 17.63
N LYS A 159 5.69 7.37 18.73
CA LYS A 159 6.85 6.65 19.29
C LYS A 159 6.57 5.17 19.47
N ALA A 160 5.30 4.77 19.56
CA ALA A 160 4.84 3.41 19.70
C ALA A 160 3.60 3.15 18.85
N ALA A 161 3.35 1.88 18.51
CA ALA A 161 2.15 1.43 17.81
C ALA A 161 0.84 1.91 18.47
N THR A 162 0.82 1.91 19.81
CA THR A 162 -0.32 2.37 20.63
C THR A 162 -0.58 3.87 20.53
N ASP A 163 0.33 4.65 19.93
CA ASP A 163 0.08 6.05 19.68
C ASP A 163 -0.79 6.25 18.43
N CYS A 164 -0.98 5.23 17.58
CA CYS A 164 -1.56 5.37 16.25
C CYS A 164 -2.92 4.68 16.12
N ALA A 165 -3.87 5.34 15.47
CA ALA A 165 -5.22 4.81 15.26
C ALA A 165 -5.22 3.54 14.39
N SER A 166 -4.21 3.39 13.54
CA SER A 166 -3.95 2.20 12.72
C SER A 166 -3.25 1.07 13.48
N GLY A 167 -2.80 1.32 14.71
CA GLY A 167 -1.92 0.41 15.46
C GLY A 167 -0.50 0.34 14.93
N VAL A 168 -0.10 1.21 13.99
CA VAL A 168 1.21 1.15 13.34
C VAL A 168 1.91 2.50 13.40
N CYS A 169 3.03 2.54 14.12
CA CYS A 169 4.00 3.62 14.07
C CYS A 169 5.15 3.24 13.13
N THR A 170 5.33 3.98 12.05
CA THR A 170 6.33 3.68 11.02
C THR A 170 7.75 3.97 11.52
N THR A 171 8.76 3.50 10.78
CA THR A 171 10.18 3.81 11.05
C THR A 171 10.52 5.29 10.91
N ALA A 172 9.66 6.07 10.24
CA ALA A 172 9.76 7.52 10.15
C ALA A 172 9.16 8.24 11.38
N ASN A 173 8.78 7.51 12.43
CA ASN A 173 8.07 8.03 13.61
C ASN A 173 6.76 8.76 13.25
N THR A 174 6.07 8.25 12.24
CA THR A 174 4.74 8.75 11.83
C THR A 174 3.73 7.60 11.81
N CYS A 175 2.48 7.89 12.17
CA CYS A 175 1.42 6.92 12.14
C CYS A 175 1.05 6.54 10.71
N PHE A 176 0.91 5.25 10.45
CA PHE A 176 0.32 4.78 9.21
C PHE A 176 -1.14 5.24 9.12
N ASP A 177 -1.59 5.68 7.95
CA ASP A 177 -2.94 6.24 7.78
C ASP A 177 -4.05 5.18 7.75
N GLY A 178 -3.69 3.91 7.59
CA GLY A 178 -4.66 2.81 7.58
C GLY A 178 -5.51 2.76 6.31
N THR A 179 -5.21 3.55 5.29
CA THR A 179 -6.00 3.63 4.06
C THR A 179 -5.53 2.61 3.03
N VAL A 180 -6.42 2.22 2.12
CA VAL A 180 -6.06 1.39 0.97
C VAL A 180 -5.06 2.13 0.08
N PHE A 181 -5.27 3.43 -0.13
CA PHE A 181 -4.31 4.30 -0.82
C PHE A 181 -2.91 4.22 -0.21
N GLY A 182 -2.79 4.30 1.11
CA GLY A 182 -1.50 4.20 1.80
C GLY A 182 -0.81 2.85 1.61
N ILE A 183 -1.57 1.76 1.50
CA ILE A 183 -1.04 0.42 1.17
C ILE A 183 -0.56 0.38 -0.27
N GLN A 184 -1.48 0.65 -1.20
CA GLN A 184 -1.31 0.44 -2.63
C GLN A 184 -0.34 1.45 -3.28
N SER A 185 -0.18 2.65 -2.72
CA SER A 185 0.81 3.62 -3.20
C SER A 185 2.21 3.43 -2.60
N SER A 186 2.38 2.46 -1.71
CA SER A 186 3.67 2.18 -1.08
C SER A 186 4.68 1.63 -2.08
N ALA A 187 5.96 1.84 -1.82
CA ALA A 187 7.03 1.26 -2.63
C ALA A 187 7.03 -0.28 -2.62
N THR A 188 6.46 -0.90 -1.58
CA THR A 188 6.36 -2.35 -1.47
C THR A 188 5.33 -2.93 -2.43
N SER A 189 4.15 -2.30 -2.53
CA SER A 189 3.13 -2.64 -3.53
C SER A 189 3.64 -2.30 -4.93
N THR A 190 3.85 -1.01 -5.22
CA THR A 190 4.20 -0.53 -6.57
C THR A 190 5.50 -1.09 -7.15
N GLY A 191 6.47 -1.45 -6.30
CA GLY A 191 7.75 -1.99 -6.74
C GLY A 191 7.77 -3.50 -6.90
N CYS A 192 6.75 -4.21 -6.37
CA CYS A 192 6.70 -5.65 -6.12
C CYS A 192 8.04 -6.39 -6.33
N THR A 193 8.95 -6.26 -5.37
CA THR A 193 10.26 -6.90 -5.46
C THR A 193 10.25 -8.36 -4.99
N VAL A 194 9.09 -8.87 -4.55
CA VAL A 194 8.94 -10.19 -3.95
C VAL A 194 7.77 -10.93 -4.58
N GLU A 195 8.06 -11.85 -5.50
CA GLU A 195 7.08 -12.80 -6.07
C GLU A 195 6.80 -13.96 -5.10
N ALA A 196 6.38 -13.65 -3.88
CA ALA A 196 6.03 -14.65 -2.88
C ALA A 196 4.83 -14.19 -2.06
N ASN A 197 4.17 -15.12 -1.38
CA ASN A 197 3.16 -14.82 -0.38
C ASN A 197 3.84 -14.35 0.92
N THR A 198 3.84 -13.03 1.15
CA THR A 198 4.56 -12.41 2.26
C THR A 198 3.66 -11.44 3.02
N THR A 199 3.70 -11.51 4.36
CA THR A 199 3.13 -10.45 5.21
C THR A 199 4.07 -9.25 5.18
N VAL A 200 3.63 -8.16 4.57
CA VAL A 200 4.38 -6.90 4.52
C VAL A 200 4.24 -6.17 5.85
N GLN A 201 3.02 -6.11 6.37
CA GLN A 201 2.72 -5.44 7.62
C GLN A 201 1.59 -6.17 8.34
N ALA A 202 1.85 -6.57 9.58
CA ALA A 202 0.88 -7.30 10.40
C ALA A 202 0.06 -6.37 11.31
N GLY A 203 -1.16 -6.78 11.63
CA GLY A 203 -1.97 -6.16 12.69
C GLY A 203 -2.39 -4.71 12.43
N ILE A 204 -2.54 -4.31 11.17
CA ILE A 204 -3.07 -3.00 10.78
C ILE A 204 -4.55 -2.94 11.12
N LYS A 205 -5.00 -1.84 11.71
CA LYS A 205 -6.41 -1.45 11.68
C LYS A 205 -6.64 -0.51 10.50
N LEU A 206 -7.42 -0.98 9.52
CA LEU A 206 -7.78 -0.16 8.36
C LEU A 206 -8.75 0.95 8.77
N ALA A 207 -8.59 2.10 8.12
CA ALA A 207 -9.67 3.05 7.95
C ALA A 207 -10.88 2.33 7.32
N PRO A 208 -12.13 2.71 7.65
CA PRO A 208 -13.29 2.03 7.09
C PRO A 208 -13.30 2.05 5.56
N VAL A 209 -13.53 0.89 4.93
CA VAL A 209 -13.55 0.70 3.48
C VAL A 209 -14.95 0.30 3.00
N VAL A 210 -15.28 0.65 1.77
CA VAL A 210 -16.58 0.37 1.15
C VAL A 210 -16.50 -0.94 0.37
N VAL A 211 -17.44 -1.84 0.61
CA VAL A 211 -17.56 -3.09 -0.14
C VAL A 211 -18.02 -2.80 -1.57
N ALA A 212 -17.21 -3.22 -2.54
CA ALA A 212 -17.38 -2.89 -3.95
C ALA A 212 -17.85 -4.08 -4.79
N SER A 213 -17.85 -5.30 -4.25
CA SER A 213 -18.32 -6.52 -4.92
C SER A 213 -19.22 -7.36 -4.01
N PRO A 214 -19.97 -8.33 -4.55
CA PRO A 214 -20.53 -9.41 -3.74
C PRO A 214 -19.44 -10.19 -3.00
N GLN A 215 -19.85 -11.05 -2.06
CA GLN A 215 -18.96 -12.05 -1.47
C GLN A 215 -18.63 -13.14 -2.50
N PHE A 216 -17.38 -13.56 -2.56
CA PHE A 216 -16.97 -14.75 -3.31
C PHE A 216 -16.04 -15.65 -2.50
N SER A 217 -15.85 -16.89 -2.95
CA SER A 217 -14.98 -17.87 -2.27
C SER A 217 -13.57 -17.79 -2.85
N VAL A 218 -12.61 -17.28 -2.07
CA VAL A 218 -11.19 -17.23 -2.46
C VAL A 218 -10.55 -18.62 -2.31
N SER A 219 -10.92 -19.34 -1.25
CA SER A 219 -10.49 -20.72 -0.99
C SER A 219 -11.59 -21.49 -0.26
N THR A 220 -11.30 -22.72 0.16
CA THR A 220 -12.22 -23.49 1.03
C THR A 220 -12.47 -22.78 2.36
N SER A 221 -11.51 -22.02 2.89
CA SER A 221 -11.53 -21.40 4.22
C SER A 221 -11.64 -19.87 4.21
N LEU A 222 -11.59 -19.22 3.05
CA LEU A 222 -11.57 -17.76 2.92
C LEU A 222 -12.70 -17.23 2.02
N HIS A 223 -13.32 -16.14 2.46
CA HIS A 223 -14.17 -15.26 1.65
C HIS A 223 -13.37 -14.07 1.12
N GLY A 224 -13.75 -13.56 -0.04
CA GLY A 224 -13.17 -12.36 -0.65
C GLY A 224 -14.21 -11.29 -0.95
N TYR A 225 -13.74 -10.04 -0.93
CA TYR A 225 -14.47 -8.85 -1.34
C TYR A 225 -13.48 -7.88 -2.00
N TYR A 226 -13.82 -7.32 -3.15
CA TYR A 226 -13.15 -6.10 -3.58
C TYR A 226 -13.71 -4.95 -2.77
N VAL A 227 -12.83 -4.11 -2.21
CA VAL A 227 -13.19 -2.96 -1.39
C VAL A 227 -12.42 -1.73 -1.86
N HIS A 228 -12.93 -0.54 -1.54
CA HIS A 228 -12.22 0.71 -1.80
C HIS A 228 -12.30 1.68 -0.64
N ASP A 229 -11.34 2.59 -0.53
CA ASP A 229 -11.44 3.75 0.37
C ASP A 229 -12.70 4.57 0.01
N PRO A 230 -13.40 5.18 0.96
CA PRO A 230 -14.51 6.10 0.68
C PRO A 230 -14.10 7.18 -0.35
N VAL A 231 -14.96 7.46 -1.32
CA VAL A 231 -14.63 8.41 -2.41
C VAL A 231 -14.30 9.81 -1.86
N SER A 232 -14.87 10.17 -0.71
CA SER A 232 -14.61 11.43 -0.01
C SER A 232 -13.20 11.54 0.59
N THR A 233 -12.49 10.43 0.75
CA THR A 233 -11.13 10.39 1.31
C THR A 233 -10.04 10.22 0.25
N TRP A 234 -10.41 10.10 -1.03
CA TRP A 234 -9.45 9.93 -2.11
C TRP A 234 -8.56 11.17 -2.27
N PRO A 235 -7.25 10.99 -2.50
CA PRO A 235 -6.38 12.11 -2.85
C PRO A 235 -6.86 12.83 -4.13
N SER A 236 -6.91 14.16 -4.06
CA SER A 236 -7.37 14.99 -5.18
C SER A 236 -6.52 14.79 -6.43
N GLY A 237 -7.15 14.63 -7.59
CA GLY A 237 -6.45 14.50 -8.88
C GLY A 237 -5.88 13.12 -9.17
N ASN A 238 -6.09 12.14 -8.28
CA ASN A 238 -5.50 10.81 -8.39
C ASN A 238 -6.29 9.82 -9.28
N GLY A 239 -7.49 10.18 -9.74
CA GLY A 239 -8.25 9.37 -10.70
C GLY A 239 -8.59 7.94 -10.20
N ALA A 240 -8.82 7.78 -8.90
CA ALA A 240 -9.08 6.50 -8.21
C ALA A 240 -7.92 5.50 -8.20
N LYS A 241 -6.70 5.94 -8.55
CA LYS A 241 -5.53 5.06 -8.45
C LYS A 241 -5.26 4.64 -7.01
N PHE A 242 -4.84 3.42 -6.79
CA PHE A 242 -4.44 2.87 -5.50
C PHE A 242 -5.58 2.82 -4.47
N THR A 243 -6.83 3.06 -4.85
CA THR A 243 -7.93 3.15 -3.87
C THR A 243 -8.64 1.82 -3.65
N GLY A 244 -8.30 0.78 -4.41
CA GLY A 244 -8.94 -0.54 -4.36
C GLY A 244 -7.99 -1.62 -3.82
N ILE A 245 -8.54 -2.64 -3.18
CA ILE A 245 -7.77 -3.80 -2.71
C ILE A 245 -8.68 -5.03 -2.58
N LEU A 246 -8.11 -6.23 -2.63
CA LEU A 246 -8.81 -7.43 -2.21
C LEU A 246 -8.79 -7.55 -0.68
N LEU A 247 -9.97 -7.49 -0.07
CA LEU A 247 -10.19 -7.86 1.34
C LEU A 247 -10.52 -9.34 1.43
N VAL A 248 -9.71 -10.10 2.17
CA VAL A 248 -9.92 -11.52 2.42
C VAL A 248 -10.19 -11.76 3.89
N ALA A 249 -11.23 -12.54 4.19
CA ALA A 249 -11.66 -12.82 5.55
C ALA A 249 -11.87 -14.34 5.76
N PRO A 250 -11.48 -14.91 6.90
CA PRO A 250 -11.82 -16.27 7.27
C PRO A 250 -13.33 -16.50 7.25
N LYS A 251 -13.77 -17.63 6.69
CA LYS A 251 -15.20 -18.00 6.70
C LYS A 251 -15.77 -18.15 8.11
N SER A 252 -14.91 -18.44 9.09
CA SER A 252 -15.27 -18.48 10.52
C SER A 252 -15.74 -17.13 11.07
N LEU A 253 -15.41 -16.01 10.42
CA LEU A 253 -15.95 -14.69 10.76
C LEU A 253 -17.40 -14.49 10.29
N ALA A 254 -17.98 -15.47 9.56
CA ALA A 254 -19.37 -15.47 9.09
C ALA A 254 -19.77 -14.16 8.39
N THR A 255 -18.86 -13.61 7.58
CA THR A 255 -19.09 -12.38 6.82
C THR A 255 -20.23 -12.57 5.81
N SER A 256 -21.01 -11.53 5.59
CA SER A 256 -22.13 -11.50 4.63
C SER A 256 -22.37 -10.08 4.08
N PHE A 257 -21.28 -9.34 3.89
CA PHE A 257 -21.36 -7.96 3.41
C PHE A 257 -21.88 -7.88 1.98
N VAL A 258 -22.60 -6.79 1.70
CA VAL A 258 -23.11 -6.48 0.37
C VAL A 258 -22.46 -5.19 -0.14
N MET A 259 -22.54 -4.96 -1.45
CA MET A 259 -22.02 -3.75 -2.07
C MET A 259 -22.60 -2.49 -1.41
N GLY A 260 -21.74 -1.56 -1.03
CA GLY A 260 -22.08 -0.32 -0.31
C GLY A 260 -22.01 -0.42 1.21
N ASP A 261 -21.77 -1.60 1.79
CA ASP A 261 -21.44 -1.71 3.21
C ASP A 261 -20.10 -1.03 3.50
N LEU A 262 -20.07 -0.18 4.53
CA LEU A 262 -18.84 0.37 5.08
C LEU A 262 -18.36 -0.55 6.20
N VAL A 263 -17.16 -1.10 6.06
CA VAL A 263 -16.60 -2.10 6.98
C VAL A 263 -15.30 -1.61 7.58
N SER A 264 -15.09 -1.88 8.87
CA SER A 264 -13.80 -1.72 9.53
C SER A 264 -13.15 -3.11 9.65
N ALA A 265 -11.86 -3.18 9.35
CA ALA A 265 -11.11 -4.42 9.39
C ALA A 265 -9.80 -4.24 10.16
N THR A 266 -9.39 -5.30 10.85
CA THR A 266 -8.06 -5.47 11.42
C THR A 266 -7.45 -6.72 10.84
N GLY A 267 -6.18 -6.66 10.46
CA GLY A 267 -5.55 -7.75 9.72
C GLY A 267 -4.18 -7.40 9.21
N ASP A 268 -3.72 -8.21 8.27
CA ASP A 268 -2.39 -8.13 7.70
C ASP A 268 -2.48 -7.62 6.26
N TYR A 269 -1.62 -6.68 5.91
CA TYR A 269 -1.32 -6.41 4.50
C TYR A 269 -0.32 -7.45 4.00
N LYS A 270 -0.73 -8.15 2.95
CA LYS A 270 0.05 -9.17 2.27
C LYS A 270 0.28 -8.79 0.81
N GLU A 271 1.48 -9.13 0.35
CA GLU A 271 1.76 -9.28 -1.07
C GLU A 271 1.59 -10.76 -1.41
N TYR A 272 0.60 -11.08 -2.23
CA TYR A 272 0.34 -12.44 -2.71
C TYR A 272 0.79 -12.57 -4.16
N TYR A 273 2.10 -12.71 -4.37
CA TYR A 273 2.71 -12.75 -5.71
C TYR A 273 2.41 -11.49 -6.54
N CYS A 274 2.75 -10.31 -5.99
CA CYS A 274 2.45 -9.00 -6.58
C CYS A 274 0.97 -8.71 -6.72
N PHE A 275 0.21 -9.12 -5.71
CA PHE A 275 -1.19 -8.77 -5.60
C PHE A 275 -1.42 -8.40 -4.13
N SER A 276 -1.65 -7.11 -3.90
CA SER A 276 -1.96 -6.55 -2.60
C SER A 276 -3.28 -7.13 -2.09
N GLU A 277 -3.19 -7.84 -0.98
CA GLU A 277 -4.31 -8.45 -0.28
C GLU A 277 -4.33 -7.94 1.16
N PHE A 278 -5.50 -7.53 1.65
CA PHE A 278 -5.71 -7.33 3.06
C PHE A 278 -6.36 -8.56 3.69
N GLN A 279 -5.61 -9.31 4.49
CA GLN A 279 -6.09 -10.51 5.17
C GLN A 279 -6.61 -10.17 6.57
N ALA A 280 -7.93 -10.02 6.69
CA ALA A 280 -8.60 -9.67 7.93
C ALA A 280 -8.56 -10.80 8.96
N THR A 281 -8.19 -10.47 10.20
CA THR A 281 -8.37 -11.30 11.39
C THR A 281 -9.64 -10.91 12.16
N ALA A 282 -10.11 -9.67 11.98
CA ALA A 282 -11.41 -9.19 12.41
C ALA A 282 -11.99 -8.24 11.35
N VAL A 283 -13.30 -8.31 11.12
CA VAL A 283 -14.01 -7.39 10.24
C VAL A 283 -15.45 -7.24 10.68
N SER A 284 -15.96 -6.01 10.66
CA SER A 284 -17.35 -5.71 11.02
C SER A 284 -17.91 -4.57 10.18
N LYS A 285 -19.22 -4.61 9.94
CA LYS A 285 -19.94 -3.51 9.31
C LYS A 285 -20.06 -2.35 10.31
N VAL A 286 -19.66 -1.16 9.89
CA VAL A 286 -19.71 0.08 10.69
C VAL A 286 -20.65 1.13 10.09
N GLY A 287 -21.15 0.90 8.86
CA GLY A 287 -22.09 1.80 8.21
C GLY A 287 -22.36 1.40 6.77
N THR A 288 -22.66 2.40 5.95
CA THR A 288 -22.83 2.29 4.49
C THR A 288 -22.24 3.52 3.83
N ASP A 289 -21.75 3.37 2.61
CA ASP A 289 -21.26 4.47 1.79
C ASP A 289 -21.48 4.17 0.30
N MET A 290 -21.18 5.14 -0.56
CA MET A 290 -21.31 5.02 -2.00
C MET A 290 -20.27 4.05 -2.57
N VAL A 291 -20.74 3.07 -3.34
CA VAL A 291 -19.88 2.28 -4.22
C VAL A 291 -19.34 3.19 -5.32
N ALA A 292 -18.03 3.28 -5.45
CA ALA A 292 -17.39 4.12 -6.44
C ALA A 292 -17.83 3.75 -7.87
N PRO A 293 -18.06 4.74 -8.75
CA PRO A 293 -18.31 4.48 -10.15
C PRO A 293 -17.09 3.83 -10.79
N ALA A 294 -17.34 2.96 -11.78
CA ALA A 294 -16.27 2.28 -12.49
C ALA A 294 -15.39 3.29 -13.27
N VAL A 295 -14.07 3.14 -13.15
CA VAL A 295 -13.07 4.04 -13.73
C VAL A 295 -12.88 3.74 -15.22
N PRO A 296 -13.15 4.69 -16.14
CA PRO A 296 -12.94 4.44 -17.56
C PRO A 296 -11.45 4.23 -17.87
N LEU A 297 -11.12 3.14 -18.56
CA LEU A 297 -9.76 2.84 -19.03
C LEU A 297 -9.77 2.47 -20.52
N ALA A 298 -8.63 2.69 -21.18
CA ALA A 298 -8.40 2.21 -22.53
C ALA A 298 -7.94 0.74 -22.50
N GLU A 299 -8.34 -0.07 -23.47
CA GLU A 299 -7.90 -1.47 -23.59
C GLU A 299 -6.38 -1.60 -23.75
N THR A 300 -5.70 -0.59 -24.33
CA THR A 300 -4.24 -0.54 -24.49
C THR A 300 -3.48 -0.55 -23.17
N MET A 301 -4.14 -0.21 -22.05
CA MET A 301 -3.54 -0.29 -20.73
C MET A 301 -3.24 -1.74 -20.33
N PHE A 302 -4.04 -2.71 -20.81
CA PHE A 302 -4.02 -4.11 -20.39
C PHE A 302 -3.26 -5.04 -21.36
N GLU A 303 -2.62 -4.51 -22.40
CA GLU A 303 -1.90 -5.29 -23.42
C GLU A 303 -0.84 -6.22 -22.78
N TYR A 304 -0.49 -7.31 -23.45
CA TYR A 304 0.60 -8.21 -23.03
C TYR A 304 1.92 -7.42 -22.88
N GLY A 305 2.27 -7.07 -21.64
CA GLY A 305 3.40 -6.20 -21.34
C GLY A 305 3.08 -4.72 -21.21
N GLY A 306 1.80 -4.33 -21.07
CA GLY A 306 1.41 -3.12 -20.36
C GLY A 306 2.21 -3.13 -19.07
N VAL A 307 3.22 -2.27 -19.01
CA VAL A 307 4.23 -2.32 -17.94
C VAL A 307 3.46 -2.33 -16.63
N SER A 308 3.73 -3.29 -15.74
CA SER A 308 2.99 -3.46 -14.48
C SER A 308 2.64 -2.11 -13.85
N ALA A 309 3.60 -1.19 -13.85
CA ALA A 309 3.48 0.21 -13.44
C ALA A 309 2.24 1.01 -13.94
N GLU A 310 1.65 0.71 -15.09
CA GLU A 310 0.49 1.44 -15.64
C GLU A 310 -0.85 0.91 -15.15
N VAL A 311 -0.97 -0.41 -14.94
CA VAL A 311 -2.19 -1.08 -14.46
C VAL A 311 -2.17 -1.34 -12.97
N GLU A 312 -0.98 -1.50 -12.38
CA GLU A 312 -0.74 -1.61 -10.94
C GLU A 312 -1.56 -0.62 -10.11
N PRO A 313 -1.66 0.67 -10.50
CA PRO A 313 -2.46 1.62 -9.73
C PRO A 313 -3.96 1.34 -9.75
N TYR A 314 -4.43 0.41 -10.56
CA TYR A 314 -5.84 0.04 -10.61
C TYR A 314 -6.11 -1.32 -9.98
N GLU A 315 -5.12 -1.98 -9.39
CA GLU A 315 -5.33 -3.24 -8.69
C GLU A 315 -6.46 -3.13 -7.65
N GLY A 316 -7.43 -4.05 -7.71
CA GLY A 316 -8.62 -4.05 -6.87
C GLY A 316 -9.61 -2.91 -7.16
N VAL A 317 -9.28 -1.96 -8.03
CA VAL A 317 -10.16 -0.87 -8.46
C VAL A 317 -11.15 -1.40 -9.49
N VAL A 318 -12.40 -0.94 -9.40
CA VAL A 318 -13.42 -1.25 -10.40
C VAL A 318 -13.23 -0.34 -11.60
N VAL A 319 -12.92 -0.93 -12.74
CA VAL A 319 -12.66 -0.23 -14.01
C VAL A 319 -13.76 -0.49 -15.02
N LYS A 320 -13.76 0.26 -16.12
CA LYS A 320 -14.70 0.12 -17.23
C LYS A 320 -13.98 0.25 -18.57
N LEU A 321 -14.11 -0.77 -19.40
CA LEU A 321 -13.82 -0.74 -20.83
C LEU A 321 -15.11 -0.50 -21.61
N THR A 322 -15.00 0.12 -22.78
CA THR A 322 -16.15 0.41 -23.66
C THR A 322 -15.83 0.03 -25.09
N ASN A 323 -16.83 -0.53 -25.79
CA ASN A 323 -16.71 -0.94 -27.19
C ASN A 323 -15.54 -1.90 -27.42
N VAL A 324 -15.51 -3.00 -26.66
CA VAL A 324 -14.50 -4.06 -26.77
C VAL A 324 -15.13 -5.33 -27.32
N ASP A 325 -14.42 -6.00 -28.22
CA ASP A 325 -14.89 -7.25 -28.82
C ASP A 325 -14.45 -8.45 -27.98
N VAL A 326 -15.31 -9.46 -27.85
CA VAL A 326 -14.90 -10.79 -27.37
C VAL A 326 -14.01 -11.43 -28.44
N THR A 327 -12.77 -11.74 -28.08
CA THR A 327 -11.76 -12.26 -29.02
C THR A 327 -11.48 -13.75 -28.85
N ASP A 328 -11.80 -14.30 -27.67
CA ASP A 328 -11.80 -15.74 -27.39
C ASP A 328 -12.93 -16.07 -26.41
N ASP A 329 -13.83 -16.97 -26.80
CA ASP A 329 -14.99 -17.45 -26.04
C ASP A 329 -14.80 -18.86 -25.45
N LEU A 330 -13.64 -19.48 -25.69
CA LEU A 330 -13.27 -20.78 -25.11
C LEU A 330 -12.55 -20.65 -23.77
N GLY A 331 -12.55 -19.44 -23.19
CA GLY A 331 -11.72 -18.94 -22.10
C GLY A 331 -11.42 -19.92 -20.96
N GLY A 332 -10.43 -20.77 -21.18
CA GLY A 332 -9.85 -21.71 -20.23
C GLY A 332 -10.83 -22.69 -19.56
N THR A 333 -10.28 -23.73 -18.95
CA THR A 333 -11.07 -24.71 -18.17
C THR A 333 -11.39 -24.23 -16.75
N ASN A 334 -11.18 -22.96 -16.44
CA ASN A 334 -11.17 -22.41 -15.08
C ASN A 334 -11.96 -21.10 -15.03
N PRO A 335 -12.81 -20.85 -14.00
CA PRO A 335 -13.51 -19.58 -13.83
C PRO A 335 -12.58 -18.36 -13.83
N LYS A 336 -11.27 -18.54 -13.60
CA LYS A 336 -10.27 -17.47 -13.72
C LYS A 336 -10.06 -16.94 -15.15
N TRP A 337 -10.47 -17.68 -16.19
CA TRP A 337 -10.10 -17.37 -17.58
C TRP A 337 -11.31 -17.23 -18.51
N TRP A 338 -12.50 -17.01 -17.97
CA TRP A 338 -13.81 -17.18 -18.63
C TRP A 338 -13.90 -16.81 -20.12
N PHE A 339 -13.37 -15.66 -20.54
CA PHE A 339 -13.22 -15.28 -21.95
C PHE A 339 -12.16 -14.17 -22.10
N GLN A 340 -11.81 -13.83 -23.34
CA GLN A 340 -10.93 -12.69 -23.65
C GLN A 340 -11.67 -11.59 -24.41
N VAL A 341 -11.25 -10.34 -24.19
CA VAL A 341 -11.71 -9.18 -24.95
C VAL A 341 -10.55 -8.35 -25.49
N GLY A 342 -10.81 -7.61 -26.55
CA GLY A 342 -9.88 -6.62 -27.11
C GLY A 342 -8.50 -7.21 -27.35
N LEU A 343 -7.48 -6.54 -26.81
CA LEU A 343 -6.06 -6.91 -26.91
C LEU A 343 -5.65 -8.00 -25.89
N GLU A 344 -6.32 -9.16 -25.95
CA GLU A 344 -6.04 -10.34 -25.10
C GLU A 344 -6.28 -10.12 -23.59
N ILE A 345 -7.23 -9.24 -23.25
CA ILE A 345 -7.59 -8.97 -21.86
C ILE A 345 -8.46 -10.12 -21.34
N PHE A 346 -8.00 -10.81 -20.31
CA PHE A 346 -8.78 -11.88 -19.71
C PHE A 346 -9.88 -11.35 -18.79
N VAL A 347 -11.04 -11.99 -18.89
CA VAL A 347 -12.19 -11.75 -18.02
C VAL A 347 -12.39 -12.97 -17.13
N ALA A 348 -12.50 -12.74 -15.82
CA ALA A 348 -12.78 -13.78 -14.84
C ALA A 348 -14.27 -13.89 -14.53
N ASN A 349 -14.71 -15.04 -14.03
CA ASN A 349 -16.06 -15.27 -13.51
C ASN A 349 -16.01 -15.72 -12.04
N GLU A 350 -15.40 -14.90 -11.18
CA GLU A 350 -15.23 -15.21 -9.75
C GLU A 350 -16.55 -15.24 -8.97
N PHE A 351 -17.57 -14.54 -9.50
CA PHE A 351 -18.88 -14.37 -8.88
C PHE A 351 -19.94 -15.35 -9.43
N ASN A 352 -19.55 -16.29 -10.29
CA ASN A 352 -20.46 -17.26 -10.93
C ASN A 352 -21.64 -16.58 -11.65
N LEU A 353 -21.35 -15.52 -12.40
CA LEU A 353 -22.28 -14.83 -13.27
C LEU A 353 -22.83 -15.79 -14.33
N THR A 354 -24.12 -15.62 -14.62
CA THR A 354 -24.85 -16.47 -15.58
C THR A 354 -25.65 -15.66 -16.60
N GLY A 355 -25.72 -14.33 -16.44
CA GLY A 355 -26.47 -13.44 -17.33
C GLY A 355 -25.78 -13.16 -18.67
N PHE A 356 -24.57 -13.66 -18.89
CA PHE A 356 -23.84 -13.52 -20.15
C PHE A 356 -23.25 -14.86 -20.58
N SER A 357 -23.28 -15.14 -21.89
CA SER A 357 -22.60 -16.28 -22.49
C SER A 357 -21.65 -15.72 -23.56
N PRO A 358 -20.33 -15.78 -23.34
CA PRO A 358 -19.37 -15.28 -24.31
C PRO A 358 -19.51 -15.99 -25.66
N LEU A 359 -19.40 -15.22 -26.74
CA LEU A 359 -19.33 -15.72 -28.10
C LEU A 359 -18.32 -14.87 -28.86
N ASN A 360 -17.37 -15.51 -29.56
CA ASN A 360 -16.32 -14.81 -30.28
C ASN A 360 -16.92 -13.84 -31.33
N GLY A 361 -16.41 -12.61 -31.36
CA GLY A 361 -16.90 -11.51 -32.18
C GLY A 361 -18.08 -10.73 -31.59
N THR A 362 -18.54 -11.07 -30.38
CA THR A 362 -19.56 -10.27 -29.69
C THR A 362 -18.99 -8.92 -29.29
N VAL A 363 -19.67 -7.83 -29.66
CA VAL A 363 -19.28 -6.47 -29.25
C VAL A 363 -19.89 -6.15 -27.89
N LEU A 364 -19.03 -5.87 -26.90
CA LEU A 364 -19.45 -5.33 -25.61
C LEU A 364 -19.47 -3.81 -25.66
N THR A 365 -20.66 -3.22 -25.49
CA THR A 365 -20.81 -1.78 -25.26
C THR A 365 -20.10 -1.34 -23.99
N SER A 366 -20.11 -2.18 -22.95
CA SER A 366 -19.24 -2.01 -21.80
C SER A 366 -18.91 -3.29 -21.08
N LEU A 367 -17.71 -3.32 -20.50
CA LEU A 367 -17.24 -4.33 -19.55
C LEU A 367 -16.69 -3.60 -18.33
N SER A 368 -17.29 -3.83 -17.16
CA SER A 368 -16.79 -3.32 -15.88
C SER A 368 -16.36 -4.46 -14.98
N GLY A 369 -15.49 -4.19 -14.02
CA GLY A 369 -15.07 -5.20 -13.04
C GLY A 369 -13.87 -4.74 -12.25
N ALA A 370 -13.59 -5.45 -11.15
CA ALA A 370 -12.36 -5.20 -10.39
C ALA A 370 -11.15 -5.70 -11.18
N VAL A 371 -10.08 -4.91 -11.19
CA VAL A 371 -8.80 -5.34 -11.76
C VAL A 371 -8.11 -6.30 -10.80
N LYS A 372 -7.58 -7.39 -11.34
CA LYS A 372 -6.89 -8.42 -10.59
C LYS A 372 -5.58 -8.78 -11.28
N TYR A 373 -4.55 -9.08 -10.50
CA TYR A 373 -3.33 -9.72 -11.00
C TYR A 373 -3.34 -11.22 -10.72
N SER A 374 -3.00 -12.04 -11.71
CA SER A 374 -2.83 -13.48 -11.53
C SER A 374 -1.89 -14.04 -12.58
N TYR A 375 -0.90 -14.84 -12.17
CA TYR A 375 0.04 -15.53 -13.07
C TYR A 375 0.61 -14.60 -14.15
N THR A 376 1.18 -13.46 -13.75
CA THR A 376 1.80 -12.47 -14.64
C THR A 376 0.85 -11.71 -15.56
N THR A 377 -0.47 -11.86 -15.36
CA THR A 377 -1.48 -11.28 -16.25
C THR A 377 -2.50 -10.50 -15.45
N TRP A 378 -2.92 -9.35 -15.98
CA TRP A 378 -4.03 -8.57 -15.47
C TRP A 378 -5.36 -9.07 -16.03
N LEU A 379 -6.36 -9.15 -15.16
CA LEU A 379 -7.71 -9.60 -15.47
C LEU A 379 -8.73 -8.58 -15.01
N ILE A 380 -9.90 -8.60 -15.65
CA ILE A 380 -11.09 -7.88 -15.18
C ILE A 380 -12.06 -8.91 -14.60
N SER A 381 -12.57 -8.66 -13.39
CA SER A 381 -13.53 -9.52 -12.70
C SER A 381 -14.87 -8.79 -12.56
N PRO A 382 -15.83 -8.99 -13.50
CA PRO A 382 -17.16 -8.42 -13.43
C PRO A 382 -17.90 -8.93 -12.20
N ARG A 383 -18.55 -8.03 -11.47
CA ARG A 383 -19.05 -8.31 -10.11
C ARG A 383 -20.50 -8.75 -10.12
N ILE A 384 -21.25 -8.30 -11.12
CA ILE A 384 -22.68 -8.52 -11.32
C ILE A 384 -22.94 -8.60 -12.83
N ASP A 385 -24.06 -9.22 -13.25
CA ASP A 385 -24.36 -9.39 -14.68
C ASP A 385 -24.40 -8.04 -15.43
N SER A 386 -24.88 -6.96 -14.79
CA SER A 386 -24.94 -5.62 -15.41
C SER A 386 -23.57 -4.95 -15.59
N ASP A 387 -22.49 -5.51 -15.06
CA ASP A 387 -21.14 -5.07 -15.39
C ASP A 387 -20.76 -5.47 -16.83
N ILE A 388 -21.50 -6.37 -17.48
CA ILE A 388 -21.31 -6.78 -18.88
C ILE A 388 -22.52 -6.34 -19.71
N ALA A 389 -22.29 -5.53 -20.74
CA ALA A 389 -23.33 -5.08 -21.65
C ALA A 389 -22.91 -5.30 -23.10
N SER A 390 -23.61 -6.16 -23.83
CA SER A 390 -23.42 -6.40 -25.26
C SER A 390 -24.40 -5.59 -26.12
N GLN A 391 -24.06 -5.41 -27.41
CA GLN A 391 -24.98 -4.84 -28.41
C GLN A 391 -26.14 -5.77 -28.76
#